data_AF-K9PEL5-F1
#
_entry.id   AF-K9PEL5-F1
#
_cell.length_a   1.000
_cell.length_b   1.000
_cell.length_c   1.000
_cell.angle_alpha   90.00
_cell.angle_beta   90.00
_cell.angle_gamma   90.00
#
_symmetry.space_group_name_H-M   'P 1'
#
loop_
_entity.id
_entity.type
_entity.pdbx_description
1 polymer ?
#
loop_
_entity_poly.entity_id
_entity_poly.type
_entity_poly.pdbx_seq_one_letter_code
_entity_poly.pdbx_strand_id
1 'polypeptide(L)'
;MINNSSNSAEVAKFSNCTHGDKDLTANTGDTVLNANTNRQYAAFQNNSLYDVTLILGDKSKGGIGKGIVLKPRGSYEINQMNLYVGRVSAISANNCKLIFVECG
;
A
#
# COMPACT_ATOMS: atom_id res chain seq x y z
N MET A 1 -27.14 -16.03 9.06
CA MET A 1 -26.35 -16.03 10.30
C MET A 1 -24.92 -16.39 9.91
N ILE A 2 -23.96 -15.48 10.12
CA ILE A 2 -22.55 -15.77 9.89
C ILE A 2 -22.04 -16.53 11.12
N ASN A 3 -21.58 -17.77 10.91
CA ASN A 3 -21.08 -18.64 11.95
C ASN A 3 -19.59 -18.32 12.17
N ASN A 4 -19.29 -17.47 13.15
CA ASN A 4 -17.92 -17.20 13.57
C ASN A 4 -17.48 -18.40 14.43
N SER A 5 -16.90 -19.42 13.81
CA SER A 5 -16.26 -20.49 14.57
C SER A 5 -15.16 -19.86 15.42
N SER A 6 -15.26 -20.02 16.74
CA SER A 6 -14.27 -19.55 17.70
C SER A 6 -13.00 -20.39 17.56
N ASN A 7 -12.28 -20.17 16.47
CA ASN A 7 -10.95 -20.72 16.32
C ASN A 7 -10.06 -19.92 17.28
N SER A 8 -9.59 -20.57 18.35
CA SER A 8 -8.70 -20.01 19.37
C SER A 8 -7.28 -19.73 18.84
N ALA A 9 -7.11 -19.62 17.52
CA ALA A 9 -5.89 -19.07 16.96
C ALA A 9 -5.79 -17.63 17.47
N GLU A 10 -4.70 -17.33 18.18
CA GLU A 10 -4.36 -15.96 18.55
C GLU A 10 -4.47 -15.11 17.28
N VAL A 11 -5.51 -14.27 17.20
CA VAL A 11 -5.62 -13.31 16.11
C VAL A 11 -4.41 -12.40 16.29
N ALA A 12 -3.46 -12.45 15.35
CA ALA A 12 -2.31 -11.56 15.37
C ALA A 12 -2.83 -10.12 15.45
N LYS A 13 -2.65 -9.49 16.61
CA LYS A 13 -3.07 -8.11 16.84
C LYS A 13 -1.92 -7.21 16.44
N PHE A 14 -2.21 -6.25 15.56
CA PHE A 14 -1.27 -5.18 15.31
C PHE A 14 -1.08 -4.34 16.57
N SER A 15 0.17 -4.05 16.90
CA SER A 15 0.53 -3.25 18.07
C SER A 15 0.29 -1.76 17.82
N ASN A 16 0.51 -1.34 16.58
CA ASN A 16 0.22 0.01 16.10
C ASN A 16 -0.19 -0.02 14.63
N CYS A 17 -0.95 0.99 14.22
CA CYS A 17 -1.24 1.27 12.83
C CYS A 17 -1.13 2.77 12.58
N THR A 18 -0.51 3.14 11.48
CA THR A 18 -0.47 4.51 10.97
C THR A 18 -1.19 4.56 9.63
N HIS A 19 -1.98 5.59 9.40
CA HIS A 19 -2.66 5.80 8.12
C HIS A 19 -2.36 7.20 7.59
N GLY A 20 -2.51 7.37 6.30
CA GLY A 20 -2.29 8.66 5.67
C GLY A 20 -2.77 8.70 4.24
N ASP A 21 -2.78 9.93 3.73
CA ASP A 21 -2.97 10.21 2.32
C ASP A 21 -1.65 10.64 1.72
N LYS A 22 -1.45 10.30 0.44
CA LYS A 22 -0.32 10.72 -0.35
C LYS A 22 -0.80 11.40 -1.62
N ASP A 23 -0.54 12.70 -1.72
CA ASP A 23 -0.75 13.44 -2.95
C ASP A 23 0.41 13.14 -3.91
N LEU A 24 0.08 12.65 -5.10
CA LEU A 24 1.01 12.32 -6.16
C LEU A 24 0.97 13.42 -7.21
N THR A 25 2.15 13.93 -7.57
CA THR A 25 2.31 14.84 -8.70
C THR A 25 2.44 14.03 -9.98
N ALA A 26 1.76 14.47 -11.04
CA ALA A 26 1.78 13.82 -12.34
C ALA A 26 3.22 13.54 -12.81
N ASN A 27 3.43 12.30 -13.27
CA ASN A 27 4.69 11.80 -13.84
C ASN A 27 5.89 11.84 -12.88
N THR A 28 5.67 12.06 -11.58
CA THR A 28 6.73 12.12 -10.57
C THR A 28 6.52 11.02 -9.54
N GLY A 29 7.48 10.11 -9.43
CA GLY A 29 7.46 9.08 -8.40
C GLY A 29 7.70 9.67 -7.01
N ASP A 30 6.99 9.17 -6.01
CA ASP A 30 7.16 9.58 -4.62
C ASP A 30 7.09 8.40 -3.64
N THR A 31 7.78 8.50 -2.51
CA THR A 31 7.79 7.48 -1.46
C THR A 31 6.52 7.60 -0.62
N VAL A 32 5.76 6.51 -0.54
CA VAL A 32 4.53 6.39 0.25
C VAL A 32 4.84 5.87 1.65
N LEU A 33 5.61 4.78 1.72
CA LEU A 33 6.10 4.20 2.97
C LEU A 33 7.61 4.06 2.94
N ASN A 34 8.26 4.42 4.05
CA ASN A 34 9.67 4.10 4.25
C ASN A 34 9.87 2.60 4.47
N ALA A 35 11.13 2.14 4.47
CA ALA A 35 11.41 0.78 4.90
C ALA A 35 11.11 0.66 6.41
N ASN A 36 10.41 -0.40 6.80
CA ASN A 36 10.02 -0.65 8.17
C ASN A 36 10.13 -2.16 8.45
N THR A 37 11.17 -2.55 9.19
CA THR A 37 11.43 -3.96 9.55
C THR A 37 10.36 -4.57 10.45
N ASN A 38 9.56 -3.73 11.11
CA ASN A 38 8.47 -4.15 11.97
C ASN A 38 7.12 -4.18 11.24
N ARG A 39 7.07 -3.86 9.94
CA ARG A 39 5.82 -3.93 9.17
C ARG A 39 5.30 -5.37 9.21
N GLN A 40 4.05 -5.53 9.65
CA GLN A 40 3.31 -6.79 9.58
C GLN A 40 2.19 -6.72 8.54
N TYR A 41 1.73 -5.52 8.23
CA TYR A 41 0.68 -5.25 7.27
C TYR A 41 0.85 -3.87 6.63
N ALA A 42 0.49 -3.75 5.36
CA ALA A 42 0.20 -2.46 4.75
C ALA A 42 -0.89 -2.60 3.69
N ALA A 43 -1.76 -1.62 3.56
CA ALA A 43 -2.71 -1.55 2.47
C ALA A 43 -2.66 -0.20 1.79
N PHE A 44 -2.93 -0.22 0.49
CA PHE A 44 -2.93 0.94 -0.37
C PHE A 44 -4.24 0.95 -1.15
N GLN A 45 -4.94 2.08 -1.11
CA GLN A 45 -6.22 2.25 -1.78
C GLN A 45 -6.11 3.42 -2.75
N ASN A 46 -6.33 3.15 -4.03
CA ASN A 46 -6.48 4.19 -5.03
C ASN A 46 -7.90 4.77 -4.93
N ASN A 47 -8.03 5.95 -4.32
CA ASN A 47 -9.31 6.66 -4.25
C ASN A 47 -9.43 7.76 -5.33
N SER A 48 -8.56 7.72 -6.34
CA SER A 48 -8.57 8.66 -7.46
C SER A 48 -9.25 8.09 -8.70
N LEU A 49 -9.48 8.95 -9.69
CA LEU A 49 -10.04 8.58 -10.99
C LEU A 49 -8.98 8.07 -11.99
N TYR A 50 -7.71 8.03 -11.60
CA TYR A 50 -6.59 7.69 -12.47
C TYR A 50 -5.84 6.47 -11.94
N ASP A 51 -5.15 5.76 -12.83
CA ASP A 51 -4.30 4.64 -12.43
C ASP A 51 -3.13 5.12 -11.54
N VAL A 52 -2.84 4.36 -10.50
CA VAL A 52 -1.65 4.54 -9.65
C VAL A 52 -0.79 3.29 -9.77
N THR A 53 0.49 3.45 -10.05
CA THR A 53 1.44 2.34 -10.06
C THR A 53 2.22 2.33 -8.76
N LEU A 54 2.07 1.27 -7.96
CA LEU A 54 2.92 1.02 -6.80
C LEU A 54 4.24 0.36 -7.21
N ILE A 55 5.29 0.71 -6.48
CA ILE A 55 6.66 0.26 -6.67
C ILE A 55 7.14 -0.27 -5.33
N LEU A 56 7.42 -1.58 -5.26
CA LEU A 56 8.07 -2.19 -4.09
C LEU A 56 9.58 -1.89 -4.14
N GLY A 57 9.92 -0.65 -3.82
CA GLY A 57 11.27 -0.14 -3.80
C GLY A 57 11.33 1.39 -3.81
N ASP A 58 12.51 1.89 -4.15
CA ASP A 58 12.75 3.33 -4.30
C ASP A 58 11.98 3.92 -5.50
N LYS A 59 11.59 5.18 -5.39
CA LYS A 59 10.87 5.91 -6.45
C LYS A 59 11.62 5.97 -7.78
N SER A 60 12.95 5.84 -7.76
CA SER A 60 13.77 5.80 -8.98
C SER A 60 13.66 4.48 -9.75
N LYS A 61 13.09 3.43 -9.15
CA LYS A 61 13.07 2.07 -9.71
C LYS A 61 11.81 1.74 -10.51
N GLY A 62 10.82 2.62 -10.52
CA GLY A 62 9.54 2.38 -11.19
C GLY A 62 9.20 3.42 -12.23
N GLY A 63 8.16 3.10 -13.00
CA GLY A 63 7.58 3.99 -14.00
C GLY A 63 6.09 3.72 -14.13
N ILE A 64 5.38 4.62 -14.81
CA ILE A 64 3.94 4.49 -15.06
C ILE A 64 3.67 3.15 -15.75
N GLY A 65 2.78 2.35 -15.18
CA GLY A 65 2.39 1.03 -15.71
C GLY A 65 3.43 -0.08 -15.52
N LYS A 66 4.59 0.22 -14.92
CA LYS A 66 5.70 -0.73 -14.70
C LYS A 66 5.82 -1.10 -13.23
N GLY A 67 4.79 -1.75 -12.70
CA GLY A 67 4.67 -2.14 -11.30
C GLY A 67 3.30 -2.71 -10.99
N ILE A 68 2.87 -2.61 -9.74
CA ILE A 68 1.51 -3.03 -9.35
C ILE A 68 0.55 -1.88 -9.68
N VAL A 69 -0.27 -2.06 -10.72
CA VAL A 69 -1.20 -1.02 -11.15
C VAL A 69 -2.51 -1.13 -10.37
N LEU A 70 -2.80 -0.11 -9.58
CA LEU A 70 -4.09 0.10 -8.94
C LEU A 70 -4.98 0.92 -9.87
N LYS A 71 -5.99 0.27 -10.46
CA LYS A 71 -7.07 0.96 -11.17
C LYS A 71 -7.85 1.87 -10.21
N PRO A 72 -8.66 2.83 -10.71
CA PRO A 72 -9.56 3.60 -9.87
C PRO A 72 -10.36 2.69 -8.93
N ARG A 73 -10.38 3.02 -7.64
CA ARG A 73 -11.01 2.22 -6.56
C ARG A 73 -10.36 0.86 -6.30
N GLY A 74 -9.25 0.54 -6.96
CA GLY A 74 -8.45 -0.66 -6.72
C GLY A 74 -7.57 -0.54 -5.47
N SER A 75 -7.17 -1.69 -4.94
CA SER A 75 -6.34 -1.79 -3.75
C SER A 75 -5.24 -2.84 -3.90
N TYR A 76 -4.23 -2.73 -3.05
CA TYR A 76 -3.21 -3.75 -2.87
C TYR A 76 -2.83 -3.85 -1.40
N GLU A 77 -2.54 -5.07 -0.97
CA GLU A 77 -2.21 -5.39 0.40
C GLU A 77 -0.88 -6.14 0.47
N ILE A 78 -0.07 -5.74 1.45
CA ILE A 78 1.09 -6.47 1.96
C ILE A 78 0.66 -7.10 3.29
N ASN A 79 0.77 -8.41 3.38
CA ASN A 79 0.47 -9.21 4.57
C ASN A 79 1.49 -10.34 4.72
N GLN A 80 1.22 -11.31 5.59
CA GLN A 80 2.15 -12.41 5.89
C GLN A 80 2.48 -13.31 4.68
N MET A 81 1.62 -13.37 3.66
CA MET A 81 1.86 -14.20 2.46
C MET A 81 2.81 -13.55 1.45
N ASN A 82 2.89 -12.22 1.44
CA ASN A 82 3.67 -11.44 0.49
C ASN A 82 4.47 -10.34 1.21
N LEU A 83 4.96 -10.65 2.41
CA LEU A 83 5.53 -9.66 3.31
C LEU A 83 6.70 -8.93 2.66
N TYR A 84 6.57 -7.61 2.60
CA TYR A 84 7.59 -6.71 2.08
C TYR A 84 7.84 -5.58 3.06
N VAL A 85 9.02 -5.54 3.64
CA VAL A 85 9.44 -4.56 4.68
C VAL A 85 10.25 -3.38 4.12
N GLY A 86 10.52 -3.36 2.80
CA GLY A 86 11.25 -2.29 2.14
C GLY A 86 10.43 -1.02 1.91
N ARG A 87 11.01 -0.04 1.22
CA ARG A 87 10.29 1.19 0.83
C ARG A 87 9.19 0.89 -0.18
N VAL A 88 8.04 1.53 -0.04
CA VAL A 88 6.99 1.49 -1.07
C VAL A 88 6.85 2.90 -1.64
N SER A 89 6.95 3.00 -2.96
CA SER A 89 6.79 4.24 -3.71
C SER A 89 5.60 4.13 -4.66
N ALA A 90 5.11 5.26 -5.15
CA ALA A 90 4.01 5.31 -6.11
C ALA A 90 4.25 6.38 -7.17
N ILE A 91 3.69 6.15 -8.36
CA ILE A 91 3.70 7.10 -9.48
C ILE A 91 2.36 7.03 -10.22
N SER A 92 1.90 8.16 -10.75
CA SER A 92 0.74 8.24 -11.63
C SER A 92 1.03 9.16 -12.81
N ALA A 93 0.32 8.97 -13.93
CA ALA A 93 0.37 9.88 -15.06
C ALA A 93 -0.33 11.23 -14.76
N ASN A 94 -1.14 11.28 -13.70
CA ASN A 94 -1.99 12.42 -13.35
C ASN A 94 -1.77 12.83 -11.89
N ASN A 95 -2.16 14.06 -11.56
CA ASN A 95 -2.25 14.47 -10.17
C ASN A 95 -3.36 13.66 -9.50
N CYS A 96 -3.04 12.95 -8.43
CA CYS A 96 -4.00 12.08 -7.76
C CYS A 96 -3.63 11.85 -6.29
N LYS A 97 -4.51 11.18 -5.55
CA LYS A 97 -4.31 10.85 -4.14
C LYS A 97 -4.37 9.34 -3.95
N LEU A 98 -3.41 8.82 -3.19
CA LEU A 98 -3.35 7.43 -2.73
C LEU A 98 -3.54 7.40 -1.21
N ILE A 99 -4.40 6.54 -0.70
CA ILE A 99 -4.57 6.33 0.73
C ILE A 99 -3.74 5.11 1.12
N PHE A 100 -3.10 5.14 2.29
CA PHE A 100 -2.37 4.00 2.81
C PHE A 100 -2.59 3.80 4.30
N VAL A 101 -2.37 2.57 4.74
CA VAL A 101 -2.22 2.19 6.14
C VAL A 101 -1.02 1.25 6.27
N GLU A 102 -0.26 1.37 7.35
CA GLU A 102 0.81 0.47 7.73
C GLU A 102 0.64 0.08 9.19
N CYS A 103 0.74 -1.21 9.49
CA CYS A 103 0.69 -1.73 10.85
C CYS A 103 1.91 -2.60 11.17
N GLY A 104 2.34 -2.56 12.43
CA GLY A 104 3.44 -3.37 12.97
C GLY A 104 3.13 -4.04 14.30
#